data_AF-A0A524DE92-F1
#
_entry.id   AF-A0A524DE92-F1
#
_cell.length_a   1.000
_cell.length_b   1.000
_cell.length_c   1.000
_cell.angle_alpha   90.00
_cell.angle_beta   90.00
_cell.angle_gamma   90.00
#
_symmetry.space_group_name_H-M   'P 1'
#
loop_
_entity.id
_entity.type
_entity.pdbx_description
1 polymer ?
#
loop_
_entity_poly.entity_id
_entity_poly.type
_entity_poly.pdbx_seq_one_letter_code
_entity_poly.pdbx_strand_id
1 'polypeptide(L)'
;MVWNGKTCSECGGKNLNPTVDEWMKRTFRFVENGQLKMCEDCGAKFLVCKKCGNLYTRVHPALEPWEVSEKCPSCGYVDPEVKAWDGVSAR
;
A
#
# COMPACT_ATOMS: atom_id res chain seq x y z
N MET A 1 -13.40 15.23 -8.54
CA MET A 1 -13.88 14.02 -7.84
C MET A 1 -12.76 13.59 -6.90
N VAL A 2 -13.02 13.49 -5.59
CA VAL A 2 -12.01 13.13 -4.59
C VAL A 2 -11.88 11.61 -4.55
N TRP A 3 -10.65 11.10 -4.69
CA TRP A 3 -10.39 9.67 -4.57
C TRP A 3 -10.65 9.20 -3.14
N ASN A 4 -11.59 8.27 -2.96
CA ASN A 4 -12.06 7.85 -1.63
C ASN A 4 -11.23 6.74 -0.97
N GLY A 5 -10.08 6.37 -1.55
CA GLY A 5 -9.24 5.29 -1.01
C GLY A 5 -9.88 3.90 -1.01
N LYS A 6 -10.95 3.69 -1.78
CA LYS A 6 -11.68 2.41 -1.87
C LYS A 6 -11.65 1.79 -3.27
N THR A 7 -11.07 2.50 -4.22
CA THR A 7 -10.99 2.10 -5.63
C THR A 7 -9.54 2.22 -6.06
N CYS A 8 -9.17 1.44 -7.07
CA CYS A 8 -7.86 1.54 -7.68
C CYS A 8 -7.64 2.95 -8.22
N SER A 9 -6.54 3.59 -7.83
CA SER A 9 -6.19 4.91 -8.36
C SER A 9 -5.68 4.86 -9.80
N GLU A 10 -5.22 3.70 -10.27
CA GLU A 10 -4.69 3.53 -11.63
C GLU A 10 -5.80 3.34 -12.66
N CYS A 11 -6.73 2.41 -12.41
CA CYS A 11 -7.77 2.04 -13.37
C CYS A 11 -9.19 2.42 -12.93
N GLY A 12 -9.39 2.92 -11.70
CA GLY A 12 -10.72 3.18 -11.15
C GLY A 12 -11.50 1.92 -10.71
N GLY A 13 -10.92 0.73 -10.89
CA GLY A 13 -11.54 -0.54 -10.52
C GLY A 13 -11.91 -0.63 -9.03
N LYS A 14 -13.03 -1.29 -8.73
CA LYS A 14 -13.52 -1.47 -7.35
C LYS A 14 -13.16 -2.85 -6.78
N ASN A 15 -12.69 -3.76 -7.63
CA ASN A 15 -12.31 -5.11 -7.27
C ASN A 15 -10.87 -5.10 -6.75
N LEU A 16 -10.76 -5.05 -5.42
CA LEU A 16 -9.50 -5.00 -4.68
C LEU A 16 -9.48 -6.14 -3.68
N ASN A 17 -8.81 -7.23 -4.04
CA ASN A 17 -8.72 -8.42 -3.21
C ASN A 17 -7.50 -8.37 -2.30
N PRO A 18 -7.61 -8.83 -1.05
CA PRO A 18 -6.44 -9.01 -0.20
C PRO A 18 -5.48 -9.97 -0.88
N THR A 19 -4.23 -9.55 -1.02
CA THR A 19 -3.17 -10.36 -1.61
C THR A 19 -2.01 -10.46 -0.65
N VAL A 20 -1.29 -11.56 -0.75
CA VAL A 20 -0.04 -11.77 -0.03
C VAL A 20 1.01 -12.10 -1.07
N ASP A 21 2.02 -11.25 -1.15
CA ASP A 21 3.15 -11.44 -2.05
C ASP A 21 4.38 -11.72 -1.19
N GLU A 22 4.84 -12.98 -1.20
CA GLU A 22 5.96 -13.48 -0.39
C GLU A 22 7.24 -12.64 -0.61
N TRP A 23 7.51 -12.26 -1.86
CA TRP A 23 8.65 -11.43 -2.18
C TRP A 23 8.48 -10.04 -1.57
N MET A 24 7.33 -9.40 -1.77
CA MET A 24 7.08 -8.07 -1.17
C MET A 24 7.07 -8.10 0.35
N LYS A 25 6.61 -9.17 1.00
CA LYS A 25 6.68 -9.30 2.46
C LYS A 25 8.13 -9.32 2.96
N ARG A 26 9.01 -10.02 2.24
CA ARG A 26 10.44 -10.10 2.57
C ARG A 26 11.18 -8.80 2.28
N THR A 27 10.85 -8.16 1.16
CA THR A 27 11.45 -6.90 0.71
C THR A 27 10.96 -5.71 1.55
N PHE A 28 9.65 -5.62 1.80
CA PHE A 28 9.01 -4.52 2.50
C PHE A 28 8.43 -5.01 3.82
N ARG A 29 9.12 -4.72 4.93
CA ARG A 29 8.73 -5.20 6.26
C ARG A 29 7.32 -4.75 6.66
N PHE A 30 6.91 -3.54 6.27
CA PHE A 30 5.55 -3.03 6.49
C PHE A 30 4.45 -3.75 5.68
N VAL A 31 4.82 -4.55 4.67
CA VAL A 31 3.89 -5.41 3.92
C VAL A 31 3.68 -6.77 4.62
N GLU A 32 4.63 -7.21 5.44
CA GLU A 32 4.59 -8.48 6.19
C GLU A 32 3.29 -8.62 7.02
N ASN A 33 2.86 -7.53 7.65
CA ASN A 33 1.67 -7.46 8.50
C ASN A 33 0.33 -7.41 7.75
N GLY A 34 0.29 -7.82 6.47
CA GLY A 34 -0.93 -8.34 5.84
C GLY A 34 -1.92 -7.30 5.35
N GLN A 35 -1.44 -6.15 4.86
CA GLN A 35 -2.28 -5.04 4.45
C GLN A 35 -2.18 -4.70 2.97
N LEU A 36 -1.90 -5.69 2.13
CA LEU A 36 -1.85 -5.48 0.69
C LEU A 36 -3.18 -5.86 0.04
N LYS A 37 -3.71 -4.96 -0.79
CA LYS A 37 -4.81 -5.26 -1.71
C LYS A 37 -4.35 -5.11 -3.14
N MET A 38 -4.65 -6.10 -3.97
CA MET A 38 -4.38 -6.07 -5.40
C MET A 38 -5.67 -5.81 -6.17
N CYS A 39 -5.59 -4.91 -7.13
CA CYS A 39 -6.68 -4.69 -8.07
C CYS A 39 -6.73 -5.83 -9.09
N GLU A 40 -7.89 -6.47 -9.26
CA GLU A 40 -8.05 -7.55 -10.24
C GLU A 40 -7.98 -7.07 -11.69
N ASP A 41 -8.41 -5.84 -11.96
CA ASP A 41 -8.43 -5.28 -13.32
C ASP A 41 -7.03 -4.98 -13.88
N CYS A 42 -6.15 -4.40 -13.05
CA CYS A 42 -4.84 -3.89 -13.51
C CYS A 42 -3.65 -4.50 -12.76
N GLY A 43 -3.88 -5.34 -11.74
CA GLY A 43 -2.82 -5.92 -10.92
C GLY A 43 -2.11 -4.96 -9.97
N ALA A 44 -2.54 -3.69 -9.88
CA ALA A 44 -1.94 -2.72 -8.99
C ALA A 44 -2.14 -3.09 -7.52
N LYS A 45 -1.07 -3.04 -6.73
CA LYS A 45 -1.07 -3.39 -5.30
C LYS A 45 -1.04 -2.13 -4.45
N PHE A 46 -1.82 -2.10 -3.38
CA PHE A 46 -1.97 -0.95 -2.49
C PHE A 46 -1.91 -1.36 -1.02
N LEU A 47 -1.28 -0.52 -0.20
CA LEU A 47 -1.36 -0.58 1.25
C LEU A 47 -2.72 -0.12 1.75
N VAL A 48 -3.25 -0.89 2.68
CA VAL A 48 -4.49 -0.61 3.42
C VAL A 48 -4.14 -0.01 4.77
N CYS A 49 -4.80 1.08 5.16
CA CYS A 49 -4.60 1.69 6.47
C CYS A 49 -5.20 0.80 7.58
N LYS A 50 -4.42 0.48 8.64
CA LYS A 50 -4.90 -0.30 9.80
C LYS A 50 -6.11 0.34 10.50
N LYS A 51 -6.19 1.67 10.49
CA LYS A 51 -7.19 2.43 11.24
C LYS A 51 -8.52 2.58 10.49
N CYS A 52 -8.48 3.01 9.23
CA CYS A 52 -9.70 3.30 8.46
C CYS A 52 -10.00 2.30 7.34
N GLY A 53 -9.07 1.38 7.03
CA GLY A 53 -9.23 0.41 5.95
C GLY A 53 -9.16 0.99 4.54
N ASN A 54 -8.82 2.27 4.39
CA ASN A 54 -8.64 2.90 3.08
C ASN A 54 -7.25 2.61 2.52
N LEU A 55 -7.18 2.50 1.21
CA LEU A 55 -5.95 2.50 0.44
C LEU A 55 -5.28 3.87 0.55
N TYR A 56 -3.96 3.89 0.61
CA TYR A 56 -3.22 5.16 0.68
C TYR A 56 -1.90 5.20 -0.08
N THR A 57 -1.25 4.06 -0.28
CA THR A 57 0.04 4.00 -0.96
C THR A 57 0.06 2.80 -1.89
N ARG A 58 0.56 3.00 -3.11
CA ARG A 58 0.78 1.92 -4.07
C ARG A 58 2.10 1.22 -3.75
N VAL A 59 2.15 -0.09 -3.92
CA VAL A 59 3.35 -0.91 -3.69
C VAL A 59 3.70 -1.64 -4.98
N HIS A 60 4.97 -1.59 -5.36
CA HIS A 60 5.51 -2.31 -6.51
C HIS A 60 6.97 -2.72 -6.26
N PRO A 61 7.57 -3.58 -7.10
CA PRO A 61 8.93 -4.04 -6.89
C PRO A 61 9.99 -2.94 -6.87
N ALA A 62 9.78 -1.88 -7.65
CA ALA A 62 10.65 -0.71 -7.71
C ALA A 62 10.12 0.45 -6.85
N LEU A 63 9.49 0.14 -5.71
CA LEU A 63 8.91 1.18 -4.84
C LEU A 63 10.01 2.01 -4.20
N GLU A 64 9.86 3.33 -4.29
CA GLU A 64 10.85 4.27 -3.77
C GLU A 64 10.38 4.93 -2.46
N PRO A 65 11.31 5.34 -1.56
CA PRO A 65 10.97 5.92 -0.26
C PRO A 65 10.03 7.12 -0.34
N TRP A 66 10.16 7.96 -1.37
CA TRP A 66 9.34 9.15 -1.55
C TRP A 66 7.93 8.87 -2.08
N GLU A 67 7.67 7.69 -2.63
CA GLU A 67 6.32 7.29 -3.07
C GLU A 67 5.45 6.82 -1.91
N VAL A 68 6.11 6.40 -0.82
CA VAL A 68 5.45 5.84 0.34
C VAL A 68 5.05 6.96 1.31
N SER A 69 3.75 7.03 1.58
CA SER A 69 3.23 7.99 2.55
C SER A 69 3.27 7.38 3.94
N GLU A 70 4.12 7.90 4.83
CA GLU A 70 4.16 7.49 6.25
C GLU A 70 2.80 7.72 6.95
N LYS A 71 2.01 8.64 6.43
CA LYS A 71 0.72 9.08 6.97
C LYS A 71 -0.40 8.79 5.99
N CYS A 72 -1.44 8.13 6.47
CA CYS A 72 -2.67 7.92 5.73
C CYS A 72 -3.33 9.29 5.43
N PRO A 73 -3.54 9.67 4.16
CA PRO A 73 -4.14 10.95 3.78
C PRO A 73 -5.63 11.02 4.15
N SER A 74 -6.29 9.87 4.36
CA SER A 74 -7.72 9.82 4.66
C SER A 74 -8.04 10.02 6.15
N CYS A 75 -7.23 9.49 7.07
CA CYS A 75 -7.50 9.56 8.51
C CYS A 75 -6.34 10.13 9.35
N GLY A 76 -5.20 10.43 8.72
CA GLY A 76 -4.01 10.95 9.37
C GLY A 76 -3.24 9.94 10.24
N TYR A 77 -3.59 8.65 10.19
CA TYR A 77 -2.87 7.60 10.91
C TYR A 77 -1.47 7.41 10.34
N VAL A 78 -0.46 7.33 11.21
CA VAL A 78 0.93 7.08 10.84
C VAL A 78 1.27 5.64 11.18
N ASP A 79 1.63 4.82 10.19
CA ASP A 79 2.06 3.45 10.46
C ASP A 79 3.55 3.45 10.83
N PRO A 80 3.93 3.06 12.06
CA PRO A 80 5.32 3.14 12.50
C PRO A 80 6.26 2.27 11.67
N GLU A 81 5.76 1.19 11.07
CA GLU A 81 6.55 0.31 10.19
C GLU A 81 6.88 0.98 8.86
N VAL A 82 5.91 1.71 8.30
CA VAL A 82 6.08 2.47 7.07
C VAL A 82 7.00 3.66 7.33
N LYS A 83 6.85 4.33 8.47
CA LYS A 83 7.73 5.42 8.89
C LYS A 83 9.18 4.97 9.15
N ALA A 84 9.36 3.75 9.65
CA ALA A 84 10.68 3.18 9.88
C ALA A 84 11.36 2.70 8.59
N TRP A 85 10.67 2.77 7.45
CA TRP A 85 11.22 2.36 6.18
C TRP A 85 12.05 3.47 5.54
N ASP A 86 13.36 3.24 5.39
CA ASP A 86 14.32 4.21 4.84
C ASP A 86 14.49 4.08 3.31
N GLY A 87 13.59 3.37 2.62
CA GLY A 87 13.70 3.14 1.17
C GLY A 87 14.66 2.02 0.75
N VAL A 88 15.46 1.50 1.67
CA VAL A 88 16.42 0.42 1.40
C VAL A 88 15.76 -0.93 1.64
N SER A 89 14.95 -1.38 0.68
CA SER A 89 14.21 -2.64 0.76
C SER A 89 14.81 -3.81 -0.01
N ALA A 90 15.74 -3.52 -0.93
CA ALA A 90 16.48 -4.56 -1.65
C ALA A 90 17.84 -4.77 -0.96
N ARG A 91 17.94 -5.81 -0.15
CA ARG A 91 19.21 -6.43 0.23
C ARG A 91 19.18 -7.90 -0.16
#